data_AF-A0A2K1WXC5-F1
#
_entry.id   AF-A0A2K1WXC5-F1
#
_cell.length_a   1.000
_cell.length_b   1.000
_cell.length_c   1.000
_cell.angle_alpha   90.00
_cell.angle_beta   90.00
_cell.angle_gamma   90.00
#
_symmetry.space_group_name_H-M   'P 1'
#
loop_
_entity.id
_entity.type
_entity.pdbx_description
1 polymer ?
#
loop_
_entity_poly.entity_id
_entity_poly.type
_entity_poly.pdbx_seq_one_letter_code
_entity_poly.pdbx_strand_id
1 'polypeptide(L)'
;MDGLEESSSKAAEAVLEILRTRGWSLGGIDQLNALIIIHSALSDDGDPCTVANAVESELLNMDLRSIGLKSLPDPNLLNKTSYLQGPKILQISAVRDISVSSIEGFPNSSKRRLLKLGLTDGHNEITAIEYSHIPSIPNDIAPGSKVRLDNKAPLHNCIVCLNPKVITVIGGIVQSLHEEWQMNKNILVFHVHH
;
A
#
# COMPACT_ATOMS: atom_id res chain seq x y z
N MET A 1 18.46 -19.70 -31.24
CA MET A 1 17.99 -18.36 -30.80
C MET A 1 16.96 -18.53 -29.70
N ASP A 2 16.06 -19.51 -29.85
CA ASP A 2 14.97 -19.84 -28.91
C ASP A 2 15.38 -20.10 -27.44
N GLY A 3 16.55 -20.71 -27.19
CA GLY A 3 16.96 -21.07 -25.82
C GLY A 3 17.31 -19.87 -24.91
N LEU A 4 17.72 -18.73 -25.47
CA LEU A 4 18.04 -17.53 -24.69
C LEU A 4 16.78 -16.74 -24.32
N GLU A 5 15.81 -16.65 -25.25
CA GLU A 5 14.51 -16.04 -24.98
C GLU A 5 13.70 -16.85 -23.96
N GLU A 6 13.74 -18.18 -24.05
CA GLU A 6 13.05 -19.06 -23.10
C GLU A 6 13.65 -18.99 -21.69
N SER A 7 14.97 -18.86 -21.57
CA SER A 7 15.65 -18.69 -20.28
C SER A 7 15.35 -17.34 -19.63
N SER A 8 15.33 -16.26 -20.43
CA SER A 8 14.99 -14.92 -19.96
C SER A 8 13.54 -14.84 -19.46
N SER A 9 12.61 -15.46 -20.20
CA SER A 9 11.21 -15.56 -19.81
C SER A 9 11.02 -16.31 -18.48
N LYS A 10 11.73 -17.43 -18.26
CA LYS A 10 11.65 -18.18 -16.99
C LYS A 10 12.19 -17.38 -15.79
N ALA A 11 13.26 -16.61 -15.97
CA ALA A 11 13.80 -15.77 -14.91
C ALA A 11 12.83 -14.64 -14.54
N ALA A 12 12.20 -14.00 -15.53
CA ALA A 12 11.20 -12.97 -15.30
C ALA A 12 9.97 -13.52 -14.54
N GLU A 13 9.47 -14.68 -14.93
CA GLU A 13 8.37 -15.35 -14.21
C GLU A 13 8.72 -15.68 -12.75
N ALA A 14 9.97 -16.07 -12.46
CA ALA A 14 10.41 -16.28 -11.09
C ALA A 14 10.37 -14.99 -10.24
N VAL A 15 10.79 -13.85 -10.82
CA VAL A 15 10.70 -12.54 -10.16
C VAL A 15 9.24 -12.14 -9.92
N LEU A 16 8.37 -12.33 -10.91
CA LEU A 16 6.94 -12.05 -10.80
C LEU A 16 6.28 -12.89 -9.71
N GLU A 17 6.60 -14.17 -9.64
CA GLU A 17 6.11 -15.07 -8.61
C GLU A 17 6.55 -14.61 -7.21
N ILE A 18 7.81 -14.20 -7.04
CA ILE A 18 8.31 -13.64 -5.77
C ILE A 18 7.50 -12.41 -5.38
N LEU A 19 7.30 -11.44 -6.28
CA LEU A 19 6.51 -10.24 -6.01
C LEU A 19 5.05 -10.59 -5.64
N ARG A 20 4.46 -11.56 -6.33
CA ARG A 20 3.11 -12.06 -6.04
C ARG A 20 3.02 -12.69 -4.64
N THR A 21 4.01 -13.50 -4.24
CA THR A 21 4.05 -14.08 -2.88
C THR A 21 4.21 -13.02 -1.79
N ARG A 22 4.84 -11.88 -2.10
CA ARG A 22 4.92 -10.70 -1.20
C ARG A 22 3.62 -9.89 -1.15
N GLY A 23 2.63 -10.22 -1.98
CA GLY A 23 1.31 -9.61 -2.00
C GLY A 23 1.11 -8.54 -3.07
N TRP A 24 2.06 -8.32 -3.97
CA TRP A 24 1.88 -7.41 -5.09
C TRP A 24 0.86 -7.97 -6.09
N SER A 25 -0.05 -7.10 -6.54
CA SER A 25 -1.03 -7.40 -7.59
C SER A 25 -0.82 -6.37 -8.70
N LEU A 26 0.02 -6.71 -9.67
CA LEU A 26 0.56 -5.78 -10.67
C LEU A 26 -0.04 -6.05 -12.05
N GLY A 27 -0.37 -4.97 -12.76
CA GLY A 27 -0.78 -4.95 -14.15
C GLY A 27 0.32 -4.40 -15.04
N GLY A 28 0.00 -4.07 -16.30
CA GLY A 28 0.97 -3.43 -17.21
C GLY A 28 2.21 -4.31 -17.45
N ILE A 29 1.98 -5.54 -17.89
CA ILE A 29 2.99 -6.60 -18.05
C ILE A 29 4.21 -6.09 -18.83
N ASP A 30 4.03 -5.25 -19.85
CA ASP A 30 5.14 -4.71 -20.65
C ASP A 30 6.06 -3.79 -19.84
N GLN A 31 5.51 -2.87 -19.04
CA GLN A 31 6.30 -1.97 -18.20
C GLN A 31 7.02 -2.75 -17.08
N LEU A 32 6.32 -3.70 -16.47
CA LEU A 32 6.88 -4.54 -15.42
C LEU A 32 8.00 -5.44 -15.96
N ASN A 33 7.80 -6.05 -17.14
CA ASN A 33 8.83 -6.82 -17.80
C ASN A 33 10.04 -5.97 -18.16
N ALA A 34 9.85 -4.73 -18.63
CA ALA A 34 10.96 -3.82 -18.89
C ALA A 34 11.77 -3.52 -17.63
N LEU A 35 11.11 -3.25 -16.49
CA LEU A 35 11.76 -3.08 -15.19
C LEU A 35 12.58 -4.32 -14.80
N ILE A 36 11.99 -5.52 -14.92
CA ILE A 36 12.66 -6.77 -14.59
C ILE A 36 13.89 -6.99 -15.47
N ILE A 37 13.80 -6.73 -16.78
CA ILE A 37 14.92 -6.87 -17.72
C ILE A 37 16.06 -5.92 -17.34
N ILE A 38 15.74 -4.66 -17.04
CA ILE A 38 16.73 -3.66 -16.63
C ILE A 38 17.45 -4.10 -15.35
N HIS A 39 16.69 -4.46 -14.31
CA HIS A 39 17.30 -4.87 -13.03
C HIS A 39 18.02 -6.21 -13.10
N SER A 40 17.60 -7.12 -13.98
CA SER A 40 18.32 -8.38 -14.22
C SER A 40 19.66 -8.12 -14.90
N ALA A 41 19.72 -7.19 -15.85
CA ALA A 41 20.97 -6.81 -16.52
C ALA A 41 21.94 -6.06 -15.59
N LEU A 42 21.44 -5.44 -14.52
CA LEU A 42 22.23 -4.76 -13.49
C LEU A 42 22.66 -5.68 -12.34
N SER A 43 22.13 -6.90 -12.25
CA SER A 43 22.46 -7.86 -11.18
C SER A 43 23.66 -8.73 -11.57
N ASP A 44 24.66 -8.83 -10.70
CA ASP A 44 25.87 -9.62 -10.96
C ASP A 44 25.63 -11.14 -10.89
N ASP A 45 24.66 -11.59 -10.10
CA ASP A 45 24.38 -13.01 -9.81
C ASP A 45 23.14 -13.55 -10.55
N GLY A 46 22.34 -12.68 -11.17
CA GLY A 46 21.05 -13.02 -11.78
C GLY A 46 20.05 -13.64 -10.80
N ASP A 47 20.23 -13.48 -9.48
CA ASP A 47 19.34 -14.07 -8.47
C ASP A 47 17.95 -13.42 -8.52
N PRO A 48 16.87 -14.19 -8.73
CA PRO A 48 15.52 -13.64 -8.81
C PRO A 48 15.10 -12.88 -7.55
N CYS A 49 15.60 -13.22 -6.35
CA CYS A 49 15.25 -12.49 -5.14
C CYS A 49 15.92 -11.10 -5.11
N THR A 50 17.19 -11.01 -5.51
CA THR A 50 17.91 -9.73 -5.65
C THR A 50 17.22 -8.83 -6.67
N VAL A 51 16.87 -9.34 -7.84
CA VAL A 51 16.13 -8.59 -8.87
C VAL A 51 14.76 -8.15 -8.35
N ALA A 52 14.03 -9.05 -7.68
CA ALA A 52 12.73 -8.72 -7.09
C ALA A 52 12.82 -7.60 -6.05
N ASN A 53 13.89 -7.56 -5.23
CA ASN A 53 14.10 -6.47 -4.26
C ASN A 53 14.33 -5.12 -4.94
N ALA A 54 15.10 -5.11 -6.04
CA ALA A 54 15.34 -3.89 -6.81
C ALA A 54 14.07 -3.40 -7.50
N VAL A 55 13.32 -4.31 -8.15
CA VAL A 55 12.03 -3.99 -8.77
C VAL A 55 11.01 -3.52 -7.72
N GLU A 56 10.92 -4.18 -6.57
CA GLU A 56 10.02 -3.76 -5.48
C GLU A 56 10.34 -2.34 -5.00
N SER A 57 11.62 -1.97 -4.90
CA SER A 57 12.04 -0.61 -4.52
C SER A 57 11.51 0.47 -5.47
N GLU A 58 11.47 0.20 -6.78
CA GLU A 58 10.87 1.09 -7.77
C GLU A 58 9.34 1.14 -7.63
N LEU A 59 8.70 -0.03 -7.53
CA LEU A 59 7.24 -0.14 -7.41
C LEU A 59 6.67 0.57 -6.18
N LEU A 60 7.43 0.66 -5.08
CA LEU A 60 7.04 1.39 -3.88
C LEU A 60 6.73 2.87 -4.17
N ASN A 61 7.39 3.47 -5.17
CA ASN A 61 7.26 4.87 -5.53
C ASN A 61 6.27 5.14 -6.68
N MET A 62 5.65 4.09 -7.23
CA MET A 62 4.67 4.21 -8.31
C MET A 62 3.24 4.24 -7.76
N ASP A 63 2.32 4.94 -8.44
CA ASP A 63 0.90 4.93 -8.09
C ASP A 63 0.25 3.61 -8.50
N LEU A 64 -0.37 2.88 -7.56
CA LEU A 64 -1.11 1.65 -7.87
C LEU A 64 -2.24 1.85 -8.87
N ARG A 65 -2.78 3.07 -9.02
CA ARG A 65 -3.77 3.35 -10.08
C ARG A 65 -3.21 3.16 -11.49
N SER A 66 -1.90 3.29 -11.65
CA SER A 66 -1.21 3.15 -12.93
C SER A 66 -0.68 1.72 -13.16
N ILE A 67 -0.27 1.04 -12.08
CA ILE A 67 0.45 -0.24 -12.17
C ILE A 67 -0.27 -1.43 -11.51
N GLY A 68 -1.39 -1.22 -10.82
CA GLY A 68 -2.07 -2.24 -10.04
C GLY A 68 -3.09 -3.05 -10.84
N LEU A 69 -3.39 -4.25 -10.36
CA LEU A 69 -4.58 -5.03 -10.73
C LEU A 69 -5.60 -5.06 -9.59
N LYS A 70 -6.86 -5.26 -9.96
CA LYS A 70 -7.95 -5.49 -9.01
C LYS A 70 -7.63 -6.70 -8.12
N SER A 71 -7.49 -6.46 -6.83
CA SER A 71 -7.13 -7.45 -5.81
C SER A 71 -7.98 -7.37 -4.55
N LEU A 72 -8.69 -6.24 -4.35
CA LEU A 72 -9.70 -6.05 -3.32
C LEU A 72 -11.06 -6.59 -3.78
N PRO A 73 -11.85 -7.19 -2.87
CA PRO A 73 -13.21 -7.61 -3.18
C PRO A 73 -14.07 -6.44 -3.64
N ASP A 74 -15.09 -6.74 -4.44
CA ASP A 74 -16.10 -5.74 -4.80
C ASP A 74 -16.76 -5.16 -3.54
N PRO A 75 -16.98 -3.83 -3.46
CA PRO A 75 -17.65 -3.22 -2.33
C PRO A 75 -18.99 -3.86 -1.95
N ASN A 76 -19.74 -4.36 -2.93
CA ASN A 76 -21.00 -5.05 -2.70
C ASN A 76 -20.84 -6.43 -2.02
N LEU A 77 -19.67 -7.06 -2.20
CA LEU A 77 -19.33 -8.34 -1.60
C LEU A 77 -18.68 -8.20 -0.23
N LEU A 78 -18.11 -7.05 0.11
CA LEU A 78 -17.51 -6.77 1.42
C LEU A 78 -18.53 -6.96 2.56
N ASN A 79 -19.81 -6.66 2.34
CA ASN A 79 -20.86 -6.88 3.34
C ASN A 79 -21.09 -8.37 3.68
N LYS A 80 -20.58 -9.28 2.85
CA LYS A 80 -20.73 -10.75 3.02
C LYS A 80 -19.47 -11.41 3.55
N THR A 81 -18.40 -10.65 3.78
CA THR A 81 -17.11 -11.17 4.29
C THR A 81 -16.84 -10.64 5.69
N SER A 82 -16.23 -11.47 6.53
CA SER A 82 -15.79 -11.09 7.88
C SER A 82 -14.30 -10.77 7.96
N TYR A 83 -13.57 -10.97 6.87
CA TYR A 83 -12.14 -10.73 6.78
C TYR A 83 -11.68 -10.45 5.36
N LEU A 84 -10.56 -9.73 5.22
CA LEU A 84 -9.75 -9.67 4.00
C LEU A 84 -8.59 -10.64 4.09
N GLN A 85 -8.28 -11.33 2.99
CA GLN A 85 -7.14 -12.25 2.91
C GLN A 85 -5.89 -11.55 2.40
N GLY A 86 -4.80 -11.63 3.17
CA GLY A 86 -3.43 -11.30 2.78
C GLY A 86 -2.64 -12.52 2.28
N PRO A 87 -1.36 -12.32 1.86
CA PRO A 87 -0.67 -11.05 1.79
C PRO A 87 -1.21 -10.16 0.66
N LYS A 88 -1.34 -8.85 0.90
CA LYS A 88 -1.79 -7.91 -0.13
C LYS A 88 -1.17 -6.53 0.06
N ILE A 89 -0.49 -6.03 -0.97
CA ILE A 89 0.04 -4.67 -1.01
C ILE A 89 -1.08 -3.72 -1.44
N LEU A 90 -1.29 -2.69 -0.65
CA LEU A 90 -2.24 -1.62 -0.90
C LEU A 90 -1.54 -0.28 -0.75
N GLN A 91 -2.11 0.74 -1.38
CA GLN A 91 -1.67 2.13 -1.27
C GLN A 91 -2.61 2.91 -0.37
N ILE A 92 -2.06 3.74 0.50
CA ILE A 92 -2.84 4.69 1.29
C ILE A 92 -3.34 5.80 0.34
N SER A 93 -4.65 5.96 0.24
CA SER A 93 -5.27 7.04 -0.54
C SER A 93 -5.64 8.24 0.31
N ALA A 94 -5.95 8.04 1.59
CA ALA A 94 -6.33 9.10 2.51
C ALA A 94 -5.96 8.74 3.96
N VAL A 95 -5.66 9.78 4.76
CA VAL A 95 -5.31 9.65 6.18
C VAL A 95 -6.03 10.72 6.98
N ARG A 96 -6.76 10.31 8.02
CA ARG A 96 -7.49 11.21 8.92
C ARG A 96 -7.33 10.73 10.36
N ASP A 97 -6.90 11.60 11.26
CA ASP A 97 -7.04 11.35 12.71
C ASP A 97 -8.43 11.79 13.16
N ILE A 98 -9.27 10.82 13.53
CA ILE A 98 -10.66 11.06 13.95
C ILE A 98 -10.80 11.16 15.48
N SER A 99 -9.70 11.05 16.23
CA SER A 99 -9.69 11.34 17.67
C SER A 99 -9.82 12.83 17.96
N VAL A 100 -9.35 13.68 17.06
CA VAL A 100 -9.25 15.14 17.23
C VAL A 100 -10.62 15.83 17.22
N SER A 101 -11.60 15.30 16.49
CA SER A 101 -12.94 15.90 16.35
C SER A 101 -13.94 15.50 17.44
N SER A 102 -13.58 14.59 18.35
CA SER A 102 -14.54 13.93 19.26
C SER A 102 -14.48 14.41 20.71
N ILE A 103 -13.57 15.33 21.06
CA ILE A 103 -13.28 15.65 22.47
C ILE A 103 -13.09 17.16 22.70
N GLU A 104 -14.17 17.92 22.65
CA GLU A 104 -14.27 19.21 23.37
C GLU A 104 -14.80 19.04 24.81
N GLY A 105 -15.11 17.81 25.26
CA GLY A 105 -15.91 17.59 26.48
C GLY A 105 -15.30 16.78 27.63
N PHE A 106 -14.11 16.19 27.51
CA PHE A 106 -13.58 15.29 28.55
C PHE A 106 -12.13 15.65 28.95
N PRO A 107 -11.91 16.21 30.15
CA PRO A 107 -10.63 16.81 30.53
C PRO A 107 -9.55 15.80 30.98
N ASN A 108 -9.74 14.48 30.80
CA ASN A 108 -8.82 13.47 31.36
C ASN A 108 -8.65 12.17 30.54
N SER A 109 -9.00 12.13 29.24
CA SER A 109 -8.60 10.98 28.42
C SER A 109 -7.23 11.27 27.79
N SER A 110 -6.27 10.40 28.05
CA SER A 110 -5.04 10.33 27.25
C SER A 110 -5.45 10.24 25.78
N LYS A 111 -5.18 11.29 24.99
CA LYS A 111 -5.58 11.38 23.57
C LYS A 111 -5.00 10.20 22.80
N ARG A 112 -5.77 9.11 22.69
CA ARG A 112 -5.37 7.92 21.95
C ARG A 112 -5.69 8.20 20.49
N ARG A 113 -4.63 8.28 19.67
CA ARG A 113 -4.72 8.36 18.21
C ARG A 113 -5.72 7.33 17.68
N LEU A 114 -6.58 7.77 16.77
CA LEU A 114 -7.52 6.91 16.06
C LEU A 114 -7.49 7.28 14.58
N LEU A 115 -6.72 6.55 13.78
CA LEU A 115 -6.67 6.80 12.35
C LEU A 115 -7.80 6.13 11.58
N LYS A 116 -8.35 6.88 10.64
CA LYS A 116 -9.09 6.39 9.48
C LYS A 116 -8.20 6.50 8.24
N LEU A 117 -7.97 5.36 7.59
CA LEU A 117 -7.22 5.23 6.36
C LEU A 117 -8.15 4.86 5.21
N GLY A 118 -7.94 5.48 4.05
CA GLY A 118 -8.38 4.94 2.77
C GLY A 118 -7.27 4.07 2.20
N LEU A 119 -7.59 2.83 1.82
CA LEU A 119 -6.63 1.89 1.21
C LEU A 119 -7.15 1.48 -0.16
N THR A 120 -6.28 1.51 -1.18
CA THR A 120 -6.63 1.17 -2.56
C THR A 120 -5.66 0.17 -3.16
N ASP A 121 -6.16 -0.70 -4.04
CA ASP A 121 -5.36 -1.54 -4.95
C ASP A 121 -5.14 -0.88 -6.32
N GLY A 122 -5.52 0.38 -6.48
CA GLY A 122 -5.52 1.12 -7.75
C GLY A 122 -6.86 1.13 -8.47
N HIS A 123 -7.78 0.23 -8.13
CA HIS A 123 -9.09 0.07 -8.79
C HIS A 123 -10.25 0.27 -7.83
N ASN A 124 -10.17 -0.38 -6.68
CA ASN A 124 -11.13 -0.31 -5.59
C ASN A 124 -10.50 0.42 -4.40
N GLU A 125 -11.35 1.00 -3.55
CA GLU A 125 -10.95 1.60 -2.29
C GLU A 125 -11.76 1.02 -1.14
N ILE A 126 -11.11 0.81 0.00
CA ILE A 126 -11.72 0.37 1.26
C ILE A 126 -11.33 1.32 2.39
N THR A 127 -12.23 1.42 3.38
CA THR A 127 -11.95 2.14 4.62
C THR A 127 -11.35 1.20 5.65
N ALA A 128 -10.29 1.66 6.32
CA ALA A 128 -9.66 0.96 7.43
C ALA A 128 -9.54 1.87 8.65
N ILE A 129 -9.70 1.29 9.85
CA ILE A 129 -9.61 2.01 11.13
C ILE A 129 -8.52 1.37 11.99
N GLU A 130 -7.68 2.18 12.60
CA GLU A 130 -6.72 1.77 13.63
C GLU A 130 -7.48 1.36 14.90
N TYR A 131 -7.87 0.07 14.98
CA TYR A 131 -8.65 -0.45 16.10
C TYR A 131 -7.81 -0.59 17.38
N SER A 132 -6.52 -0.90 17.22
CA SER A 132 -5.52 -0.89 18.28
C SER A 132 -4.31 -0.10 17.81
N HIS A 133 -3.62 0.62 18.71
CA HIS A 133 -2.50 1.47 18.32
C HIS A 133 -1.43 0.70 17.51
N ILE A 134 -1.01 1.29 16.38
CA ILE A 134 -0.01 0.73 15.45
C ILE A 134 1.21 1.67 15.40
N PRO A 135 2.24 1.41 16.21
CA PRO A 135 3.43 2.27 16.27
C PRO A 135 4.20 2.37 14.94
N SER A 136 4.09 1.36 14.07
CA SER A 136 4.77 1.34 12.77
C SER A 136 4.14 2.30 11.74
N ILE A 137 2.92 2.80 11.97
CA ILE A 137 2.32 3.83 11.13
C ILE A 137 2.70 5.19 11.72
N PRO A 138 3.52 6.02 11.07
CA PRO A 138 3.87 7.33 11.60
C PRO A 138 2.68 8.30 11.53
N ASN A 139 2.66 9.33 12.39
CA ASN A 139 1.55 10.29 12.49
C ASN A 139 1.37 11.13 11.21
N ASP A 140 2.45 11.31 10.47
CA ASP A 140 2.54 12.07 9.23
C ASP A 140 2.66 11.17 8.00
N ILE A 141 2.17 9.92 8.08
CA ILE A 141 2.08 9.07 6.89
C ILE A 141 1.29 9.78 5.77
N ALA A 142 1.86 9.81 4.58
CA ALA A 142 1.29 10.51 3.43
C ALA A 142 0.47 9.56 2.56
N PRO A 143 -0.55 10.07 1.83
CA PRO A 143 -1.10 9.37 0.68
C PRO A 143 0.01 8.95 -0.30
N GLY A 144 -0.15 7.79 -0.92
CA GLY A 144 0.85 7.17 -1.80
C GLY A 144 1.71 6.09 -1.13
N SER A 145 1.89 6.17 0.20
CA SER A 145 2.65 5.15 0.95
C SER A 145 2.02 3.77 0.84
N LYS A 146 2.86 2.74 0.69
CA LYS A 146 2.47 1.34 0.58
C LYS A 146 2.40 0.65 1.94
N VAL A 147 1.39 -0.18 2.08
CA VAL A 147 1.17 -1.03 3.25
C VAL A 147 0.88 -2.46 2.79
N ARG A 148 1.31 -3.44 3.57
CA ARG A 148 1.00 -4.85 3.34
C ARG A 148 0.01 -5.33 4.40
N LEU A 149 -1.08 -5.94 3.95
CA LEU A 149 -1.95 -6.73 4.81
C LEU A 149 -1.46 -8.17 4.82
N ASP A 150 -0.83 -8.64 5.89
CA ASP A 150 -0.14 -9.95 5.93
C ASP A 150 -1.10 -11.13 6.20
N ASN A 151 -2.14 -10.91 6.99
CA ASN A 151 -2.98 -11.96 7.59
C ASN A 151 -4.47 -11.82 7.21
N LYS A 152 -5.34 -12.56 7.90
CA LYS A 152 -6.79 -12.34 7.85
C LYS A 152 -7.15 -11.05 8.59
N ALA A 153 -7.23 -9.93 7.87
CA ALA A 153 -7.59 -8.65 8.47
C ALA A 153 -9.10 -8.61 8.76
N PRO A 154 -9.54 -8.42 10.02
CA PRO A 154 -10.96 -8.43 10.36
C PRO A 154 -11.73 -7.32 9.64
N LEU A 155 -12.93 -7.66 9.18
CA LEU A 155 -13.85 -6.72 8.52
C LEU A 155 -15.13 -6.63 9.34
N HIS A 156 -15.57 -5.42 9.64
CA HIS A 156 -16.85 -5.15 10.31
C HIS A 156 -17.60 -4.05 9.56
N ASN A 157 -18.78 -4.35 9.02
CA ASN A 157 -19.57 -3.42 8.19
C ASN A 157 -18.72 -2.74 7.09
N CYS A 158 -17.96 -3.53 6.32
CA CYS A 158 -17.03 -3.06 5.27
C CYS A 158 -15.84 -2.22 5.74
N ILE A 159 -15.63 -2.09 7.05
CA ILE A 159 -14.47 -1.40 7.61
C ILE A 159 -13.44 -2.42 8.07
N VAL A 160 -12.19 -2.26 7.62
CA VAL A 160 -11.08 -3.10 8.08
C VAL A 160 -10.63 -2.63 9.46
N CYS A 161 -10.63 -3.53 10.43
CA CYS A 161 -10.15 -3.26 11.79
C CYS A 161 -8.66 -3.58 11.87
N LEU A 162 -7.81 -2.56 11.74
CA LEU A 162 -6.37 -2.70 11.74
C LEU A 162 -5.80 -2.88 13.15
N ASN A 163 -4.80 -3.74 13.23
CA ASN A 163 -3.96 -3.95 14.41
C ASN A 163 -2.52 -4.29 13.97
N PRO A 164 -1.51 -4.20 14.84
CA PRO A 164 -0.12 -4.42 14.47
C PRO A 164 0.20 -5.80 13.85
N LYS A 165 -0.67 -6.81 14.03
CA LYS A 165 -0.46 -8.15 13.48
C LYS A 165 -0.96 -8.31 12.05
N VAL A 166 -1.80 -7.40 11.55
CA VAL A 166 -2.46 -7.55 10.25
C VAL A 166 -1.98 -6.55 9.21
N ILE A 167 -1.22 -5.53 9.61
CA ILE A 167 -0.71 -4.50 8.70
C ILE A 167 0.75 -4.14 9.00
N THR A 168 1.53 -4.04 7.93
CA THR A 168 2.92 -3.60 7.93
C THR A 168 3.07 -2.42 6.98
N VAL A 169 3.71 -1.33 7.42
CA VAL A 169 4.08 -0.23 6.52
C VAL A 169 5.34 -0.62 5.75
N ILE A 170 5.26 -0.60 4.43
CA ILE A 170 6.39 -0.92 3.55
C ILE A 170 7.07 0.38 3.06
N GLY A 171 6.36 1.51 3.08
CA GLY A 171 6.90 2.83 2.78
C GLY A 171 6.67 3.22 1.32
N GLY A 172 7.63 3.91 0.71
CA GLY A 172 7.50 4.46 -0.64
C GLY A 172 6.78 5.81 -0.67
N ILE A 173 7.10 6.59 -1.71
CA ILE A 173 6.58 7.94 -1.93
C ILE A 173 6.12 8.02 -3.38
N VAL A 174 4.82 8.22 -3.58
CA VAL A 174 4.27 8.56 -4.90
C VAL A 174 4.36 10.08 -5.04
N GLN A 175 5.32 10.55 -5.83
CA GLN A 175 5.73 11.95 -5.86
C GLN A 175 4.56 12.92 -6.05
N SER A 176 3.69 12.67 -7.04
CA SER A 176 2.54 13.53 -7.33
C SER A 176 1.56 13.64 -6.17
N LEU A 177 1.23 12.52 -5.50
CA LEU A 177 0.34 12.50 -4.34
C LEU A 177 0.98 13.15 -3.12
N HIS A 178 2.30 12.97 -2.96
CA HIS A 178 3.04 13.59 -1.86
C HIS A 178 3.08 15.11 -2.00
N GLU A 179 3.37 15.62 -3.20
CA GLU A 179 3.38 17.05 -3.50
C GLU A 179 2.00 17.69 -3.25
N GLU A 180 0.93 17.09 -3.76
CA GLU A 180 -0.45 17.56 -3.53
C GLU A 180 -0.78 17.60 -2.04
N TRP A 181 -0.42 16.54 -1.31
CA TRP A 181 -0.67 16.45 0.13
C TRP A 181 0.10 17.50 0.93
N GLN A 182 1.36 17.77 0.59
CA GLN A 182 2.15 18.84 1.21
C GLN A 182 1.54 20.22 0.96
N MET A 183 1.09 20.49 -0.28
CA MET A 183 0.41 21.75 -0.61
C MET A 183 -0.86 21.94 0.22
N ASN A 184 -1.69 20.90 0.33
CA ASN A 184 -2.94 20.94 1.09
C ASN A 184 -2.71 21.12 2.60
N LYS A 185 -1.65 20.52 3.15
CA LYS A 185 -1.23 20.77 4.54
C LYS A 185 -0.87 22.22 4.77
N ASN A 186 -0.10 22.83 3.86
CA ASN A 186 0.32 24.22 3.99
C ASN A 186 -0.89 25.17 3.94
N ILE A 187 -1.85 24.94 3.04
CA ILE A 187 -3.09 25.75 2.93
C ILE A 187 -3.90 25.73 4.23
N LEU A 188 -3.99 24.58 4.90
CA LEU A 188 -4.68 24.44 6.20
C LEU A 188 -3.98 25.23 7.31
N VAL A 189 -2.65 25.33 7.29
CA VAL A 189 -1.91 26.15 8.27
C VAL A 189 -2.19 27.65 8.04
N PHE A 190 -2.25 28.11 6.79
CA PHE A 190 -2.52 29.53 6.48
C PHE A 190 -3.93 29.98 6.87
N HIS A 191 -4.94 29.10 6.81
CA HIS A 191 -6.31 29.45 7.22
C HIS A 191 -6.53 29.50 8.74
N VAL A 192 -5.65 28.92 9.54
CA VAL A 192 -5.77 28.92 11.02
C VAL A 192 -5.14 30.18 11.65
N HIS A 193 -4.38 30.96 10.88
CA HIS A 193 -3.67 32.16 11.34
C HIS A 193 -4.33 33.50 10.96
N HIS A 194 -5.57 33.49 10.46
CA HIS A 194 -6.38 34.68 10.18
C HIS A 194 -7.71 34.64 10.93
#